data_AF-A0A117LV14-F1
#
_entry.id   AF-A0A117LV14-F1
#
_cell.length_a   1.000
_cell.length_b   1.000
_cell.length_c   1.000
_cell.angle_alpha   90.00
_cell.angle_beta   90.00
_cell.angle_gamma   90.00
#
_symmetry.space_group_name_H-M   'P 1'
#
loop_
_entity.id
_entity.type
_entity.pdbx_description
1 polymer ?
#
loop_
_entity_poly.entity_id
_entity_poly.type
_entity_poly.pdbx_seq_one_letter_code
_entity_poly.pdbx_strand_id
1 'polypeptide(L)' 'MTKKKFNPEDVIGKPYKRGLLPYGGSVTRGRISYAVSEEEYLDDMRRLRSIIKPPSGP' A
#
# COMPACT_ATOMS: atom_id res chain seq x y z
N MET A 1 -17.18 -14.83 -7.46
CA MET A 1 -15.85 -14.50 -8.03
C MET A 1 -14.93 -14.15 -6.86
N THR A 2 -13.97 -15.01 -6.53
CA THR A 2 -12.96 -14.75 -5.52
C THR A 2 -12.01 -13.67 -6.06
N LYS A 3 -12.07 -12.44 -5.55
CA LYS A 3 -11.10 -11.40 -5.94
C LYS A 3 -9.71 -11.91 -5.55
N LYS A 4 -8.83 -12.09 -6.53
CA LYS A 4 -7.43 -12.44 -6.29
C LYS A 4 -6.82 -11.28 -5.47
N LYS A 5 -6.32 -11.58 -4.26
CA LYS A 5 -5.59 -10.60 -3.44
C LYS A 5 -4.38 -10.11 -4.23
N PHE A 6 -4.09 -8.81 -4.11
CA PHE A 6 -2.90 -8.21 -4.69
C PHE A 6 -1.65 -8.73 -3.96
N ASN A 7 -0.67 -9.25 -4.71
CA ASN A 7 0.64 -9.61 -4.18
C ASN A 7 1.68 -8.57 -4.65
N PRO A 8 2.35 -7.84 -3.73
CA PRO A 8 3.37 -6.85 -4.09
C PRO A 8 4.49 -7.41 -4.96
N GLU A 9 4.96 -8.62 -4.66
CA GLU A 9 6.09 -9.24 -5.36
C GLU A 9 5.80 -9.45 -6.85
N ASP A 10 4.52 -9.64 -7.21
CA ASP A 10 4.10 -9.83 -8.59
C ASP A 10 4.35 -8.59 -9.45
N VAL A 11 4.50 -7.39 -8.88
CA VAL A 11 4.64 -6.13 -9.64
C VAL A 11 6.01 -5.47 -9.54
N ILE A 12 6.82 -5.85 -8.55
CA ILE A 12 8.16 -5.29 -8.38
C ILE A 12 9.01 -5.54 -9.63
N GLY A 13 9.77 -4.52 -10.02
CA GLY A 13 10.60 -4.53 -11.22
C GLY A 13 9.83 -4.37 -12.51
N LYS A 14 8.49 -4.36 -12.55
CA LYS A 14 7.73 -4.10 -13.79
C LYS A 14 7.69 -2.60 -14.10
N PRO A 15 7.57 -2.20 -15.39
CA PRO A 15 7.27 -0.81 -15.73
C PRO A 15 5.97 -0.36 -15.07
N TYR A 16 5.95 0.85 -14.50
CA TYR A 16 4.76 1.36 -13.85
C TYR A 16 3.63 1.60 -14.86
N LYS A 17 2.41 1.17 -14.49
CA LYS A 17 1.16 1.48 -15.18
C LYS A 17 0.13 1.86 -14.13
N ARG A 18 -0.76 2.79 -14.47
CA ARG A 18 -1.85 3.22 -13.59
C ARG A 18 -2.66 2.00 -13.12
N GLY A 19 -2.84 1.86 -11.82
CA GLY A 19 -3.56 0.74 -11.20
C GLY A 19 -2.70 -0.43 -10.73
N LEU A 20 -1.38 -0.43 -10.98
CA LEU A 20 -0.47 -1.48 -10.48
C LEU A 20 -0.08 -1.35 -9.01
N LEU A 21 -0.31 -0.18 -8.40
CA LEU A 21 0.02 0.10 -7.00
C LEU A 21 -1.25 0.50 -6.23
N PRO A 22 -2.21 -0.41 -6.02
CA PRO A 22 -3.51 -0.08 -5.43
C PRO A 22 -3.43 0.38 -3.97
N TYR A 23 -2.42 -0.06 -3.22
CA TYR A 23 -2.23 0.26 -1.80
C TYR A 23 -1.00 1.16 -1.53
N GLY A 24 -0.35 1.62 -2.60
CA GLY A 24 0.88 2.42 -2.53
C GLY A 24 2.12 1.66 -2.96
N GLY A 25 3.24 2.40 -3.04
CA GLY A 25 4.52 1.90 -3.50
C GLY A 25 5.42 3.03 -4.00
N SER A 26 6.54 2.66 -4.61
CA SER A 26 7.50 3.59 -5.19
C SER A 26 7.92 3.17 -6.59
N VAL A 27 8.27 4.16 -7.40
CA VAL A 27 8.74 4.00 -8.77
C VAL A 27 10.10 4.66 -8.90
N THR A 28 11.06 3.91 -9.45
CA THR A 28 12.42 4.39 -9.71
C THR A 28 12.77 4.12 -11.16
N ARG A 29 13.17 5.17 -11.90
CA ARG A 29 13.50 5.08 -13.34
C ARG A 29 12.38 4.40 -14.17
N GLY A 30 11.12 4.73 -13.86
CA GLY A 30 9.94 4.19 -14.56
C GLY A 30 9.54 2.76 -14.21
N ARG A 31 10.24 2.11 -13.27
CA ARG A 31 9.92 0.74 -12.81
C ARG A 31 9.53 0.75 -11.34
N ILE A 32 8.63 -0.15 -10.97
CA ILE A 32 8.20 -0.32 -9.59
C ILE A 32 9.39 -0.84 -8.77
N SER A 33 9.83 -0.06 -7.79
CA SER A 33 10.94 -0.44 -6.88
C SER A 33 10.42 -1.01 -5.57
N TYR A 34 9.20 -0.65 -5.19
CA TYR A 34 8.53 -1.10 -3.97
C TYR A 34 7.01 -1.08 -4.17
N ALA A 35 6.30 -2.02 -3.55
CA ALA A 35 4.84 -2.09 -3.58
C ALA A 35 4.34 -2.50 -2.20
N VAL A 36 3.22 -1.91 -1.78
CA VAL A 36 2.63 -2.11 -0.44
C VAL A 36 1.51 -3.14 -0.54
N SER A 37 1.47 -4.10 0.39
CA SER A 37 0.35 -5.03 0.50
C SER A 37 -0.90 -4.37 1.09
N GLU A 38 -2.07 -4.99 0.92
CA GLU A 38 -3.30 -4.53 1.57
C GLU A 38 -3.15 -4.50 3.10
N GLU A 39 -2.46 -5.49 3.67
CA GLU A 39 -2.31 -5.67 5.11
C GLU A 39 -1.40 -4.58 5.72
N GLU A 40 -0.28 -4.27 5.08
CA GLU A 40 0.60 -3.16 5.48
C GLU A 40 -0.14 -1.81 5.39
N TYR A 41 -0.86 -1.55 4.30
CA TYR A 41 -1.63 -0.32 4.15
C TYR A 41 -2.68 -0.15 5.26
N LEU A 42 -3.41 -1.22 5.59
CA LEU A 42 -4.39 -1.19 6.67
C LEU A 42 -3.75 -0.93 8.04
N ASP A 43 -2.58 -1.51 8.30
CA ASP A 43 -1.83 -1.25 9.53
C ASP A 43 -1.34 0.20 9.62
N ASP A 44 -0.77 0.73 8.53
CA ASP A 44 -0.31 2.11 8.47
C ASP A 44 -1.46 3.10 8.68
N MET A 45 -2.61 2.86 8.05
CA MET A 45 -3.80 3.68 8.24
C MET A 45 -4.34 3.60 9.66
N ARG A 46 -4.26 2.43 10.32
CA ARG A 46 -4.64 2.28 11.73
C ARG A 46 -3.72 3.10 12.63
N ARG A 47 -2.40 3.04 12.42
CA ARG A 47 -1.42 3.84 13.16
C ARG A 47 -1.64 5.33 12.95
N LEU A 48 -1.82 5.76 11.71
CA LEU A 48 -2.09 7.15 11.38
C LEU A 48 -3.36 7.66 12.09
N ARG A 49 -4.44 6.86 12.11
CA ARG A 49 -5.68 7.21 12.84
C ARG A 49 -5.46 7.35 14.34
N SER A 50 -4.60 6.54 14.95
CA SER A 50 -4.28 6.64 16.39
C SER A 50 -3.49 7.90 16.75
N ILE A 51 -2.80 8.51 15.79
CA ILE A 51 -2.07 9.77 15.98
C ILE A 51 -3.02 10.96 15.74
N ILE A 52 -3.90 10.86 14.74
CA ILE A 52 -4.84 11.94 14.36
C ILE A 52 -6.00 12.08 15.36
N LYS A 53 -6.48 10.98 15.94
CA LYS A 53 -7.38 11.06 17.11
C LYS A 53 -6.50 11.11 18.36
N PRO A 54 -6.31 12.28 19.01
CA PRO A 54 -5.78 12.25 20.36
C PRO A 54 -6.70 11.36 21.21
N PRO A 55 -6.19 10.71 22.28
CA PRO A 55 -7.08 10.11 23.26
C PRO A 55 -8.04 11.21 23.68
N SER A 56 -9.32 11.06 23.36
CA SER A 56 -10.37 11.80 24.02
C SER A 56 -10.21 11.42 25.49
N GLY A 57 -9.51 12.28 26.23
CA GLY A 57 -9.35 12.16 27.66
C GLY A 57 -10.73 12.14 28.32
N PRO A 58 -10.83 11.51 29.50
CA PRO A 58 -12.06 11.55 30.29
C PRO A 58 -12.54 12.98 30.56
#